data_AF-O88966-F1
#
_entry.id   AF-O88966-F1
#
_cell.length_a   1.000
_cell.length_b   1.000
_cell.length_c   1.000
_cell.angle_alpha   90.00
_cell.angle_beta   90.00
_cell.angle_gamma   90.00
#
_symmetry.space_group_name_H-M   'P 1'
#
loop_
_entity.id
_entity.type
_entity.pdbx_description
1 polymer ?
#
loop_
_entity_poly.entity_id
_entity_poly.type
_entity_poly.pdbx_seq_one_letter_code
_entity_poly.pdbx_strand_id
1 'polypeptide(L)'
;PLSFSSFSYDDSEMIYKWENFKLEINAKNTWKLLEFDFTGVNNKTEIISTPFGDFMVMTFFFNVSRRFGFIVFQNYVPSSVTTMLSWVSFWIKIEAAAARASVGVSSVLTMATLG
;
A
#
# COMPACT_ATOMS: atom_id res chain seq x y z
N PRO A 1 -10.51 -8.63 3.13
CA PRO A 1 -11.91 -9.02 2.88
C PRO A 1 -12.69 -8.85 4.19
N LEU A 2 -13.94 -8.42 4.11
CA LEU A 2 -14.81 -8.24 5.27
C LEU A 2 -16.07 -9.09 5.05
N SER A 3 -16.23 -10.13 5.85
CA SER A 3 -17.29 -11.12 5.68
C SER A 3 -18.30 -11.04 6.82
N PHE A 4 -19.57 -11.21 6.48
CA PHE A 4 -20.71 -11.19 7.38
C PHE A 4 -21.59 -12.40 7.14
N SER A 5 -22.05 -13.04 8.21
CA SER A 5 -23.00 -14.14 8.17
C SER A 5 -23.90 -14.10 9.40
N SER A 6 -25.03 -14.77 9.32
CA SER A 6 -25.87 -15.06 10.48
C SER A 6 -25.14 -16.04 11.40
N PHE A 7 -25.30 -15.85 12.71
CA PHE A 7 -24.71 -16.76 13.70
C PHE A 7 -25.63 -17.94 14.02
N SER A 8 -26.95 -17.74 13.94
CA SER A 8 -27.96 -18.71 14.42
C SER A 8 -28.99 -19.11 13.37
N TYR A 9 -29.04 -18.41 12.24
CA TYR A 9 -30.07 -18.62 11.21
C TYR A 9 -29.43 -19.20 9.95
N ASP A 10 -30.01 -20.30 9.46
CA ASP A 10 -29.65 -20.95 8.19
C ASP A 10 -30.20 -20.13 6.99
N ASP A 11 -29.70 -20.39 5.77
CA ASP A 11 -30.18 -19.79 4.51
C ASP A 11 -31.70 -19.95 4.30
N SER A 12 -32.29 -21.03 4.80
CA SER A 12 -33.74 -21.26 4.77
C SER A 12 -34.54 -20.30 5.66
N GLU A 13 -33.94 -19.78 6.73
CA GLU A 13 -34.59 -18.87 7.68
C GLU A 13 -34.27 -17.41 7.38
N MET A 14 -33.06 -17.12 6.88
CA MET A 14 -32.61 -15.76 6.64
C MET A 14 -31.70 -15.63 5.42
N ILE A 15 -32.22 -14.95 4.40
CA ILE A 15 -31.50 -14.65 3.16
C ILE A 15 -31.05 -13.18 3.17
N TYR A 16 -29.75 -12.96 3.11
CA TYR A 16 -29.21 -11.63 2.94
C TYR A 16 -29.20 -11.18 1.48
N LYS A 17 -29.49 -9.92 1.20
CA LYS A 17 -29.37 -9.36 -0.15
C LYS A 17 -28.60 -8.05 -0.11
N TRP A 18 -27.71 -7.88 -1.10
CA TRP A 18 -27.11 -6.58 -1.33
C TRP A 18 -28.18 -5.61 -1.82
N GLU A 19 -28.29 -4.48 -1.14
CA GLU A 19 -29.01 -3.36 -1.70
C GLU A 19 -28.21 -2.76 -2.86
N ASN A 20 -28.89 -2.14 -3.83
CA ASN A 20 -28.22 -1.44 -4.94
C ASN A 20 -27.56 -0.16 -4.41
N PHE A 21 -26.42 -0.32 -3.74
CA PHE A 21 -25.60 0.81 -3.34
C PHE A 21 -24.60 1.10 -4.46
N LYS A 22 -24.57 2.36 -4.90
CA LYS A 22 -23.45 2.88 -5.68
C LYS A 22 -22.46 3.43 -4.66
N LEU A 23 -21.30 2.78 -4.51
CA LEU A 23 -20.24 3.32 -3.67
C LEU A 23 -19.75 4.63 -4.28
N GLU A 24 -20.27 5.73 -3.78
CA GLU A 24 -19.71 7.04 -4.05
C GLU A 24 -18.41 7.17 -3.25
N ILE A 25 -17.30 6.87 -3.92
CA ILE A 25 -15.98 7.22 -3.44
C ILE A 25 -15.92 8.74 -3.45
N ASN A 26 -16.32 9.36 -2.34
CA ASN A 26 -16.27 10.80 -2.21
C ASN A 26 -14.81 11.23 -2.35
N ALA A 27 -14.46 11.83 -3.48
CA ALA A 27 -13.11 12.29 -3.77
C ALA A 27 -12.57 13.30 -2.74
N LYS A 28 -13.45 13.90 -1.91
CA LYS A 28 -13.08 14.75 -0.77
C LYS A 28 -12.68 13.96 0.48
N ASN A 29 -13.21 12.75 0.65
CA ASN A 29 -12.77 11.80 1.67
C ASN A 29 -11.72 10.89 1.03
N THR A 30 -10.53 11.44 0.77
CA THR A 30 -9.35 10.63 0.50
C THR A 30 -9.14 9.75 1.73
N TRP A 31 -9.48 8.46 1.63
CA TRP A 31 -9.21 7.51 2.71
C TRP A 31 -7.72 7.66 3.03
N LYS A 32 -7.39 7.88 4.31
CA LYS A 32 -6.01 8.13 4.79
C LYS A 32 -5.17 6.84 4.74
N LEU A 33 -5.13 6.22 3.58
CA LEU A 33 -4.28 5.09 3.29
C LEU A 33 -2.95 5.68 2.80
N LEU A 34 -1.95 5.67 3.67
CA LEU A 34 -0.64 6.30 3.44
C LEU A 34 0.08 5.66 2.24
N GLU A 35 0.11 4.32 2.19
CA GLU A 35 0.85 3.54 1.18
C GLU A 35 -0.04 2.96 0.10
N PHE A 36 -1.34 3.25 0.13
CA PHE A 36 -2.34 2.49 -0.58
C PHE A 36 -3.43 3.41 -1.12
N ASP A 37 -3.81 3.19 -2.37
CA ASP A 37 -4.93 3.84 -3.02
C ASP A 37 -6.12 2.91 -3.08
N PHE A 38 -7.24 3.38 -2.58
CA PHE A 38 -8.48 2.66 -2.69
C PHE A 38 -8.97 2.67 -4.15
N THR A 39 -8.99 1.50 -4.78
CA THR A 39 -9.24 1.37 -6.23
C THR A 39 -10.69 0.97 -6.51
N GLY A 40 -11.35 0.31 -5.57
CA GLY A 40 -12.75 -0.04 -5.67
C GLY A 40 -13.19 -1.09 -4.65
N VAL A 41 -14.45 -1.50 -4.74
CA VAL A 41 -15.03 -2.58 -3.93
C VAL A 41 -15.71 -3.57 -4.83
N ASN A 42 -15.55 -4.84 -4.51
CA ASN A 42 -16.35 -5.92 -5.06
C ASN A 42 -17.13 -6.60 -3.94
N ASN A 43 -18.36 -7.01 -4.22
CA ASN A 43 -19.18 -7.77 -3.30
C ASN A 43 -19.31 -9.22 -3.80
N LYS A 44 -19.34 -10.16 -2.86
CA LYS A 44 -19.51 -11.58 -3.13
C LYS A 44 -20.49 -12.15 -2.13
N THR A 45 -21.26 -13.12 -2.56
CA THR A 45 -22.22 -13.82 -1.73
C THR A 45 -22.02 -15.30 -1.97
N GLU A 46 -21.83 -16.07 -0.89
CA GLU A 46 -21.56 -17.50 -0.95
C GLU A 46 -22.37 -18.21 0.14
N ILE A 47 -22.72 -19.47 -0.09
CA ILE A 47 -23.34 -20.33 0.92
C ILE A 47 -22.28 -21.32 1.39
N ILE A 48 -22.09 -21.42 2.70
CA ILE A 48 -21.11 -22.30 3.32
C ILE A 48 -21.84 -23.39 4.10
N SER A 49 -21.67 -24.63 3.66
CA SER A 49 -22.20 -25.80 4.36
C SER A 49 -21.35 -26.14 5.58
N THR A 50 -21.97 -26.10 6.75
CA THR A 50 -21.35 -26.36 8.05
C THR A 50 -22.09 -27.54 8.70
N PRO A 51 -21.49 -28.28 9.66
CA PRO A 51 -22.18 -29.38 10.35
C PRO A 51 -23.49 -28.97 11.05
N PHE A 52 -23.71 -27.67 11.26
CA PHE A 52 -24.88 -27.10 11.92
C PHE A 52 -25.96 -26.60 10.95
N GLY A 53 -25.72 -26.61 9.64
CA GLY A 53 -26.61 -26.05 8.62
C GLY A 53 -25.86 -25.32 7.50
N ASP A 54 -26.61 -24.85 6.51
CA ASP A 54 -26.10 -24.05 5.41
C ASP A 54 -26.24 -22.56 5.75
N PHE A 55 -25.11 -21.85 5.81
CA PHE A 55 -25.09 -20.44 6.20
C PHE A 55 -24.72 -19.56 5.03
N MET A 56 -25.51 -18.51 4.82
CA MET A 56 -25.24 -17.49 3.82
C MET A 56 -24.20 -16.50 4.33
N VAL A 57 -23.13 -16.31 3.56
CA VAL A 57 -22.01 -15.42 3.86
C VAL A 57 -21.85 -14.36 2.77
N MET A 58 -21.91 -13.10 3.17
CA MET A 58 -21.66 -11.95 2.33
C MET A 58 -20.25 -11.42 2.59
N THR A 59 -19.44 -11.26 1.54
CA THR A 59 -18.07 -10.76 1.65
C THR A 59 -17.86 -9.52 0.80
N PHE A 60 -17.34 -8.47 1.43
CA PHE A 60 -16.78 -7.29 0.79
C PHE A 60 -15.29 -7.45 0.53
N PHE A 61 -14.90 -7.23 -0.72
CA PHE A 61 -13.51 -7.16 -1.14
C PHE A 61 -13.16 -5.71 -1.45
N PHE A 62 -12.33 -5.12 -0.61
CA PHE A 62 -11.73 -3.82 -0.87
C PHE A 62 -10.51 -4.02 -1.77
N ASN A 63 -10.59 -3.52 -3.00
CA ASN A 63 -9.45 -3.51 -3.91
C ASN A 63 -8.60 -2.29 -3.62
N VAL A 64 -7.34 -2.53 -3.30
CA VAL A 64 -6.41 -1.51 -2.85
C VAL A 64 -5.11 -1.67 -3.65
N SER A 65 -4.72 -0.60 -4.34
CA SER A 65 -3.49 -0.53 -5.11
C SER A 65 -2.40 0.12 -4.29
N ARG A 66 -1.13 -0.28 -4.46
CA ARG A 66 -0.02 0.33 -3.71
C ARG A 66 0.34 1.69 -4.29
N ARG A 67 0.31 2.74 -3.48
CA ARG A 67 0.90 4.05 -3.79
C ARG A 67 2.41 3.95 -3.67
N PHE A 68 3.09 3.66 -4.79
CA PHE A 68 4.55 3.67 -4.90
C PHE A 68 5.16 5.09 -4.93
N GLY A 69 4.49 6.10 -4.39
CA GLY A 69 4.97 7.48 -4.42
C GLY A 69 6.22 7.69 -3.56
N PHE A 70 6.12 7.47 -2.25
CA PHE A 70 7.16 7.86 -1.30
C PHE A 70 8.30 6.83 -1.18
N ILE A 71 7.97 5.54 -1.21
CA ILE A 71 8.94 4.43 -1.09
C ILE A 71 9.96 4.42 -2.25
N VAL A 72 9.54 4.80 -3.47
CA VAL A 72 10.47 4.86 -4.61
C VAL A 72 11.45 6.00 -4.42
N PHE A 73 11.01 7.21 -4.09
CA PHE A 73 11.94 8.32 -3.86
C PHE A 73 12.91 8.03 -2.72
N GLN A 74 12.45 7.39 -1.64
CA GLN A 74 13.31 7.12 -0.49
C GLN A 74 14.32 5.98 -0.71
N ASN A 75 13.97 4.95 -1.49
CA ASN A 75 14.87 3.80 -1.70
C ASN A 75 15.72 3.89 -2.98
N TYR A 76 15.25 4.63 -3.99
CA TYR A 76 15.95 4.80 -5.28
C TYR A 76 16.95 5.96 -5.26
N VAL A 77 16.74 6.97 -4.40
CA VAL A 77 17.66 8.12 -4.28
C VAL A 77 19.00 7.71 -3.64
N PRO A 78 19.08 6.93 -2.54
CA PRO A 78 20.35 6.54 -1.94
C PRO A 78 21.23 5.73 -2.89
N SER A 79 20.64 4.79 -3.65
CA SER A 79 21.37 3.98 -4.62
C SER A 79 21.88 4.81 -5.80
N SER A 80 21.05 5.70 -6.34
CA SER A 80 21.44 6.62 -7.43
C SER A 80 22.58 7.55 -7.02
N VAL A 81 22.52 8.13 -5.81
CA VAL A 81 23.59 9.01 -5.32
C VAL A 81 24.89 8.23 -5.09
N THR A 82 24.81 6.99 -4.62
CA THR A 82 25.99 6.13 -4.44
C THR A 82 26.67 5.80 -5.78
N THR A 83 25.89 5.50 -6.83
CA THR A 83 26.43 5.28 -8.18
C THR A 83 27.07 6.54 -8.75
N MET A 84 26.45 7.70 -8.57
CA MET A 84 27.00 8.98 -9.04
C MET A 84 28.31 9.34 -8.30
N LEU A 85 28.37 9.15 -6.97
CA LEU A 85 29.58 9.36 -6.18
C LEU A 85 30.72 8.40 -6.60
N SER A 86 30.39 7.15 -6.93
CA SER A 86 31.38 6.17 -7.44
C SER A 86 31.91 6.51 -8.83
N TRP A 87 31.15 7.22 -9.67
CA TRP A 87 31.63 7.65 -10.97
C TRP A 87 32.47 8.93 -10.84
N VAL A 88 32.00 9.89 -10.03
CA VAL A 88 32.67 11.18 -9.85
C VAL A 88 34.04 11.02 -9.16
N SER A 89 34.23 10.00 -8.32
CA SER A 89 35.54 9.68 -7.73
C SER A 89 36.58 9.27 -8.77
N PHE A 90 36.17 8.77 -9.94
CA PHE A 90 37.07 8.41 -11.05
C PHE A 90 37.60 9.63 -11.82
N TRP A 91 36.96 10.80 -11.68
CA TRP A 91 37.30 12.03 -12.41
C TRP A 91 38.13 13.03 -11.60
N ILE A 92 38.29 12.81 -10.30
CA ILE A 92 38.92 13.77 -9.39
C ILE A 92 40.38 13.40 -9.10
N LYS A 93 41.30 14.28 -9.49
CA LYS A 93 42.72 14.23 -9.10
C LYS A 93 42.91 14.50 -7.60
N ILE A 94 43.97 13.92 -7.04
CA ILE A 94 44.15 13.51 -5.63
C ILE A 94 44.28 14.63 -4.57
N GLU A 95 44.35 15.91 -4.95
CA GLU A 95 44.79 16.97 -4.01
C GLU A 95 43.69 17.87 -3.41
N ALA A 96 42.46 17.85 -3.93
CA ALA A 96 41.32 18.59 -3.34
C ALA A 96 40.03 17.76 -3.23
N ALA A 97 40.18 16.43 -3.30
CA ALA A 97 39.10 15.46 -3.40
C ALA A 97 38.36 15.19 -2.06
N ALA A 98 39.11 15.18 -0.96
CA ALA A 98 38.63 14.71 0.35
C ALA A 98 37.54 15.59 0.96
N ALA A 99 37.62 16.91 0.76
CA ALA A 99 36.64 17.86 1.32
C ALA A 99 35.27 17.77 0.64
N ARG A 100 35.22 17.52 -0.68
CA ARG A 100 33.95 17.41 -1.43
C ARG A 100 33.28 16.04 -1.25
N ALA A 101 34.08 14.97 -1.11
CA ALA A 101 33.56 13.64 -0.81
C ALA A 101 32.93 13.58 0.59
N SER A 102 33.56 14.19 1.60
CA SER A 102 33.03 14.28 2.97
C SER A 102 31.66 14.98 3.02
N VAL A 103 31.51 16.13 2.34
CA VAL A 103 30.24 16.88 2.30
C VAL A 103 29.16 16.10 1.54
N GLY A 104 29.51 15.38 0.46
CA GLY A 104 28.58 14.51 -0.26
C GLY A 104 28.09 13.33 0.58
N VAL A 105 29.01 12.67 1.30
CA VAL A 105 28.68 11.55 2.20
C VAL A 105 27.83 12.02 3.38
N SER A 106 28.14 13.17 3.99
CA SER A 106 27.32 13.74 5.05
C SER A 106 25.92 14.10 4.56
N SER A 107 25.77 14.66 3.36
CA SER A 107 24.45 15.01 2.80
C SER A 107 23.59 13.78 2.51
N VAL A 108 24.20 12.70 2.01
CA VAL A 108 23.54 11.40 1.82
C VAL A 108 23.16 10.79 3.16
N LEU A 109 24.06 10.85 4.13
CA LEU A 109 23.82 10.34 5.48
C LEU A 109 22.65 11.08 6.13
N THR A 110 22.58 12.41 6.02
CA THR A 110 21.47 13.23 6.52
C THR A 110 20.14 12.87 5.83
N MET A 111 20.13 12.63 4.51
CA MET A 111 18.94 12.15 3.81
C MET A 111 18.51 10.74 4.26
N ALA A 112 19.46 9.86 4.58
CA ALA A 112 19.18 8.50 5.07
C ALA A 112 18.72 8.46 6.54
N THR A 113 19.04 9.49 7.35
CA THR A 113 18.60 9.56 8.76
C THR A 113 17.28 10.28 8.96
N LEU A 114 16.89 11.17 8.03
CA LEU A 114 15.63 11.92 8.08
C LEU A 114 14.49 11.28 7.28
N GLY A 115 14.79 10.27 6.46
CA GLY A 115 13.80 9.43 5.80
C GLY A 115 13.25 8.36 6.73
#